data_AF-A0A9Q0LS94-F1
#
_entry.id   AF-A0A9Q0LS94-F1
#
_cell.length_a   1.000
_cell.length_b   1.000
_cell.length_c   1.000
_cell.angle_alpha   90.00
_cell.angle_beta   90.00
_cell.angle_gamma   90.00
#
_symmetry.space_group_name_H-M   'P 1'
#
loop_
_entity.id
_entity.type
_entity.pdbx_description
1 polymer ?
#
loop_
_entity_poly.entity_id
_entity_poly.type
_entity_poly.pdbx_seq_one_letter_code
_entity_poly.pdbx_strand_id
1 'polypeptide(L)' 'MKRLTYRRRHPYNTKSNRVKVVRTPGDRHIYHYVKKRVKGRRCGVTGVTLHGKTSKRDKKVYRLNV' A
#
# COMPACT_ATOMS: atom_id res chain seq x y z
N MET A 1 21.35 3.73 16.56
CA MET A 1 20.34 3.85 15.47
C MET A 1 20.95 3.31 14.17
N LYS A 2 20.32 2.32 13.52
CA LYS A 2 20.86 1.71 12.28
C LYS A 2 20.32 2.45 11.05
N ARG A 3 21.21 2.81 10.10
CA ARG A 3 20.83 3.34 8.79
C ARG A 3 20.27 2.21 7.91
N LEU A 4 19.32 2.53 7.04
CA LEU A 4 18.60 1.56 6.21
C LEU A 4 18.69 1.94 4.73
N THR A 5 18.82 0.93 3.88
CA THR A 5 18.84 1.08 2.41
C THR A 5 17.57 0.51 1.79
N TYR A 6 17.11 1.15 0.70
CA TYR A 6 16.02 0.57 -0.09
C TYR A 6 16.47 -0.76 -0.71
N ARG A 7 15.59 -1.76 -0.70
CA ARG A 7 15.84 -3.08 -1.31
C ARG A 7 15.52 -3.13 -2.81
N ARG A 8 14.72 -2.18 -3.31
CA ARG A 8 14.39 -2.02 -4.73
C ARG A 8 15.42 -1.12 -5.40
N ARG A 9 15.61 -1.32 -6.71
CA ARG A 9 16.44 -0.46 -7.57
C ARG A 9 15.97 1.00 -7.62
N HIS A 10 14.69 1.26 -7.34
CA HIS A 10 14.11 2.62 -7.36
C HIS A 10 14.53 3.42 -6.12
N PRO A 11 15.38 4.46 -6.26
CA PRO A 11 15.95 5.16 -5.11
C PRO A 11 15.05 6.31 -4.59
N TYR A 12 14.08 6.75 -5.38
CA TYR A 12 13.32 7.97 -5.07
C TYR A 12 12.13 7.73 -4.15
N ASN A 13 11.85 8.71 -3.27
CA ASN A 13 10.70 8.72 -2.37
C ASN A 13 9.41 9.12 -3.11
N THR A 14 8.87 8.17 -3.86
CA THR A 14 7.62 8.35 -4.62
C THR A 14 6.43 7.71 -3.91
N LYS A 15 5.19 8.09 -4.26
CA LYS A 15 3.96 7.51 -3.68
C LYS A 15 3.91 5.97 -3.79
N SER A 16 4.54 5.37 -4.80
CA SER A 16 4.65 3.91 -5.00
C SER A 16 5.76 3.24 -4.19
N ASN A 17 6.73 4.02 -3.69
CA ASN A 17 7.92 3.55 -2.99
C ASN A 17 7.91 3.90 -1.49
N ARG A 18 6.73 4.15 -0.93
CA ARG A 18 6.59 4.42 0.50
C ARG A 18 7.00 3.19 1.30
N VAL A 19 7.78 3.41 2.36
CA VAL A 19 8.32 2.37 3.23
C VAL A 19 7.87 2.57 4.67
N LYS A 20 7.76 1.47 5.42
CA LYS A 20 7.63 1.44 6.88
C LYS A 20 8.84 0.72 7.46
N VAL A 21 9.46 1.29 8.48
CA VAL A 21 10.51 0.62 9.24
C VAL A 21 9.84 -0.38 10.18
N VAL A 22 10.27 -1.64 10.11
CA VAL A 22 9.77 -2.72 10.96
C VAL A 22 10.95 -3.38 11.65
N ARG A 23 10.82 -3.65 12.96
CA ARG A 23 11.74 -4.50 13.69
C ARG A 23 11.39 -5.95 13.39
N THR A 24 12.33 -6.67 12.80
CA THR A 24 12.15 -8.08 12.46
C THR A 24 12.54 -8.98 13.65
N PRO A 25 12.10 -10.25 13.66
CA PRO A 25 12.43 -11.18 14.74
C PRO A 25 13.93 -11.37 14.98
N GLY A 26 14.77 -11.25 13.94
CA GLY A 26 16.23 -11.32 14.07
C GLY A 26 16.90 -10.03 14.55
N ASP A 27 16.17 -9.18 15.27
CA ASP A 27 16.60 -7.88 15.82
C ASP A 27 17.24 -6.92 14.78
N ARG A 28 16.69 -6.91 13.57
CA ARG A 28 17.09 -5.99 12.50
C ARG A 28 15.94 -5.05 12.17
N HIS A 29 16.26 -3.79 11.93
CA HIS A 29 15.30 -2.86 11.35
C HIS A 29 15.35 -3.03 9.82
N ILE A 30 14.20 -3.18 9.16
CA ILE A 30 14.12 -3.37 7.72
C ILE A 30 12.99 -2.52 7.14
N TYR A 31 13.18 -2.01 5.91
CA TYR A 31 12.12 -1.37 5.14
C TYR A 31 11.14 -2.40 4.57
N HIS A 32 9.88 -2.30 4.98
CA HIS A 32 8.75 -2.95 4.33
C HIS A 32 8.05 -1.98 3.38
N TYR A 33 7.86 -2.39 2.13
CA TYR A 33 7.20 -1.58 1.12
C TYR A 33 5.68 -1.55 1.29
N VAL A 34 5.13 -0.35 1.41
CA VAL A 34 3.69 -0.12 1.55
C VAL A 34 3.11 0.17 0.16
N LYS A 35 2.01 -0.51 -0.18
CA LYS A 35 1.28 -0.26 -1.44
C LYS A 35 0.48 1.05 -1.32
N LYS A 36 0.23 1.71 -2.45
CA LYS A 36 -0.61 2.93 -2.47
C LYS A 36 -1.97 2.66 -1.85
N ARG A 37 -2.43 3.57 -0.99
CA ARG A 37 -3.82 3.58 -0.50
C ARG A 37 -4.75 3.83 -1.68
N VAL A 38 -5.85 3.10 -1.70
CA VAL A 38 -6.85 3.20 -2.77
C VAL A 38 -8.08 3.89 -2.19
N LYS A 39 -8.69 4.76 -2.99
CA LYS A 39 -9.92 5.44 -2.65
C LYS A 39 -11.10 4.46 -2.80
N GLY A 40 -12.09 4.58 -1.93
CA GLY A 40 -13.32 3.77 -2.06
C GLY A 40 -14.09 4.07 -3.33
N ARG A 41 -14.86 3.07 -3.78
CA ARG A 41 -15.76 3.21 -4.92
C ARG A 41 -16.84 4.23 -4.56
N ARG A 42 -17.13 5.12 -5.51
CA ARG A 42 -18.17 6.14 -5.36
C ARG A 42 -19.31 5.84 -6.31
N CYS A 43 -20.52 6.27 -5.93
CA CYS A 43 -21.66 6.26 -6.83
C CYS A 43 -21.39 7.23 -8.00
N GLY A 44 -21.66 6.80 -9.23
CA GLY A 44 -21.40 7.61 -10.43
C GLY A 44 -22.27 8.86 -10.53
N VAL A 45 -23.46 8.84 -9.91
CA VAL A 45 -24.42 9.95 -9.98
C VAL A 45 -24.26 10.88 -8.77
N THR A 46 -24.32 10.33 -7.55
CA THR A 46 -24.36 11.14 -6.32
C THR A 46 -22.98 11.42 -5.73
N GLY A 47 -21.92 10.74 -6.18
CA GLY A 47 -20.56 10.92 -5.65
C GLY A 47 -20.32 10.41 -4.23
N VAL A 48 -21.35 9.87 -3.56
CA VAL A 48 -21.24 9.27 -2.22
C VAL A 48 -20.42 7.98 -2.25
N THR A 49 -19.81 7.62 -1.12
CA THR A 49 -18.99 6.41 -1.03
C THR A 49 -19.90 5.19 -0.87
N LEU A 50 -19.69 4.16 -1.69
CA LEU A 50 -20.49 2.93 -1.62
C LEU A 50 -20.03 2.07 -0.45
N HIS A 51 -20.91 1.89 0.54
CA HIS A 51 -20.69 1.00 1.68
C HIS A 51 -20.74 -0.48 1.25
N GLY A 52 -20.12 -1.36 2.03
CA GLY A 52 -20.05 -2.80 1.74
C GLY A 52 -19.06 -3.21 0.63
N LYS A 53 -18.56 -2.29 -0.19
CA LYS A 53 -17.54 -2.58 -1.21
C LYS A 53 -16.12 -2.31 -0.69
N THR A 54 -15.24 -3.31 -0.83
CA THR A 54 -13.86 -3.17 -0.37
C THR A 54 -13.05 -2.21 -1.25
N SER A 55 -12.30 -1.31 -0.61
CA SER A 55 -11.43 -0.35 -1.29
C SER A 55 -10.07 -0.99 -1.59
N LYS A 56 -9.97 -1.71 -2.70
CA LYS A 56 -8.74 -2.39 -3.13
C LYS A 56 -8.32 -1.90 -4.52
N ARG A 57 -7.03 -2.04 -4.83
CA ARG A 57 -6.48 -1.71 -6.16
C ARG A 57 -7.12 -2.64 -7.20
N ASP A 58 -7.35 -2.15 -8.41
CA ASP A 58 -8.02 -2.91 -9.49
C ASP A 58 -7.40 -4.30 -9.68
N LYS A 59 -6.06 -4.38 -9.62
CA LYS A 59 -5.32 -5.65 -9.73
C LYS A 59 -5.70 -6.70 -8.65
N LYS A 60 -6.11 -6.24 -7.47
CA LYS A 60 -6.55 -7.10 -6.37
C LYS A 60 -8.05 -7.39 -6.44
N VAL A 61 -8.85 -6.46 -6.97
CA VAL A 61 -10.30 -6.65 -7.10
C VAL A 61 -10.60 -7.84 -7.99
N TYR A 62 -9.96 -7.95 -9.16
CA TYR A 62 -10.20 -9.07 -10.06
C TYR A 62 -9.83 -10.46 -9.49
N ARG A 63 -9.02 -10.52 -8.43
CA ARG A 63 -8.61 -11.79 -7.79
C ARG A 63 -9.55 -12.22 -6.68
N LEU A 64 -10.52 -11.39 -6.32
CA LEU A 64 -11.42 -11.65 -5.23
C LEU A 64 -12.73 -12.16 -5.83
N ASN A 65 -13.18 -13.32 -5.38
CA ASN A 65 -14.49 -13.87 -5.71
C ASN A 65 -15.57 -13.20 -4.82
N VAL A 66 -15.62 -11.87 -4.83
CA VAL A 66 -16.62 -11.07 -4.09
C VAL A 66 -17.43 -10.24 -5.08
#